data_AF-A0A4U5P117-F1
#
_entry.id   AF-A0A4U5P117-F1
#
_cell.length_a   1.000
_cell.length_b   1.000
_cell.length_c   1.000
_cell.angle_alpha   90.00
_cell.angle_beta   90.00
_cell.angle_gamma   90.00
#
_symmetry.space_group_name_H-M   'P 1'
#
loop_
_entity.id
_entity.type
_entity.pdbx_description
1 polymer ?
#
loop_
_entity_poly.entity_id
_entity_poly.type
_entity_poly.pdbx_seq_one_letter_code
_entity_poly.pdbx_strand_id
1 'polypeptide(L)'
;MDRISANSDRMNYGVLWENCPPELKEFFVNASRFSILGEPSTSQDPLPCVIKSVKPKKAYEISRFVDGVRPLCSKHGIARIVDIGCGIGHLLRAFNASGSAFELVGIECNVDFVKTGKKMSDDIEFINVLLSKDTPQEELDRIFGPSEHKTAIVSLHGCGDLQPFLIELFTRLPRERFPLLATIACCYHKMSPESFPMKRELDFELGKPALRLACEQRLKKLEIYGEEDHQKQAFALISKGIVECFYERMGIDITSKPRGFCRNLGEDIPTILATILARNDVPETEAATWKAAFNALLEEHEESFDFVQHFIILQLALQPALESLILSDRLQEPRLRAF
;
A
#
# COMPACT_ATOMS: atom_id res chain seq x y z
N MET A 1 -25.88 4.06 22.88
CA MET A 1 -26.22 4.76 21.62
C MET A 1 -25.98 6.26 21.69
N ASP A 2 -26.24 6.93 22.84
CA ASP A 2 -26.05 8.39 22.95
C ASP A 2 -24.62 8.88 23.32
N ARG A 3 -23.64 7.98 23.49
CA ARG A 3 -22.24 8.35 23.76
C ARG A 3 -21.32 8.35 22.54
N ILE A 4 -21.70 7.63 21.47
CA ILE A 4 -20.95 7.64 20.21
C ILE A 4 -21.09 9.01 19.52
N SER A 5 -22.19 9.73 19.77
CA SER A 5 -22.40 11.12 19.33
C SER A 5 -21.94 12.18 20.33
N ALA A 6 -21.67 11.83 21.59
CA ALA A 6 -21.34 12.79 22.65
C ALA A 6 -19.83 12.94 22.93
N ASN A 7 -18.98 12.19 22.24
CA ASN A 7 -17.52 12.33 22.32
C ASN A 7 -16.91 13.18 21.18
N SER A 8 -17.76 13.97 20.51
CA SER A 8 -17.38 14.94 19.47
C SER A 8 -16.33 15.96 19.92
N ASP A 9 -16.35 16.34 21.20
CA ASP A 9 -15.70 17.59 21.63
C ASP A 9 -14.22 17.45 22.07
N ARG A 10 -13.50 16.36 21.77
CA ARG A 10 -12.17 16.14 22.40
C ARG A 10 -10.97 15.71 21.58
N MET A 11 -11.02 15.71 20.24
CA MET A 11 -9.80 15.44 19.46
C MET A 11 -9.52 16.50 18.42
N ASN A 12 -9.27 17.71 18.92
CA ASN A 12 -8.48 18.68 18.16
C ASN A 12 -6.99 18.32 18.35
N TYR A 13 -6.24 18.14 17.26
CA TYR A 13 -4.82 17.77 17.29
C TYR A 13 -3.98 18.70 18.18
N GLY A 14 -4.36 19.98 18.26
CA GLY A 14 -3.77 20.95 19.18
C GLY A 14 -3.96 20.58 20.65
N VAL A 15 -5.15 20.09 21.03
CA VAL A 15 -5.51 19.71 22.41
C VAL A 15 -4.84 18.40 22.83
N LEU A 16 -4.68 17.45 21.89
CA LEU A 16 -3.85 16.27 22.10
C LEU A 16 -2.40 16.67 22.39
N TRP A 17 -1.83 17.61 21.62
CA TRP A 17 -0.46 18.07 21.84
C TRP A 17 -0.30 18.83 23.16
N GLU A 18 -1.28 19.65 23.57
CA GLU A 18 -1.23 20.39 24.84
C GLU A 18 -1.15 19.46 26.05
N ASN A 19 -1.98 18.41 26.10
CA ASN A 19 -2.04 17.46 27.22
C ASN A 19 -1.18 16.20 27.03
N CYS A 20 -0.43 16.09 25.93
CA CYS A 20 0.41 14.94 25.65
C CYS A 20 1.61 14.88 26.62
N PRO A 21 1.86 13.71 27.27
CA PRO A 21 3.01 13.51 28.13
C PRO A 21 4.34 13.83 27.43
N PRO A 22 5.34 14.39 28.13
CA PRO A 22 6.63 14.74 27.53
C PRO A 22 7.30 13.59 26.77
N GLU A 23 7.22 12.36 27.30
CA GLU A 23 7.82 11.15 26.72
C GLU A 23 7.14 10.80 25.38
N LEU A 24 5.82 11.00 25.29
CA LEU A 24 5.06 10.73 24.08
C LEU A 24 5.30 11.83 23.02
N LYS A 25 5.49 13.09 23.44
CA LYS A 25 5.97 14.16 22.55
C LYS A 25 7.35 13.83 21.97
N GLU A 26 8.27 13.38 22.82
CA GLU A 26 9.60 12.95 22.39
C GLU A 26 9.53 11.80 21.40
N PHE A 27 8.67 10.80 21.66
CA PHE A 27 8.43 9.70 20.73
C PHE A 27 7.99 10.20 19.35
N PHE A 28 7.01 11.10 19.26
CA PHE A 28 6.53 11.64 17.99
C PHE A 28 7.63 12.40 17.23
N VAL A 29 8.42 13.22 17.95
CA VAL A 29 9.56 13.94 17.38
C VAL A 29 10.59 12.96 16.83
N ASN A 30 10.97 11.94 17.60
CA ASN A 30 11.96 10.95 17.19
C ASN A 30 11.47 10.12 16.01
N ALA A 31 10.20 9.70 16.00
CA ALA A 31 9.64 8.91 14.91
C ALA A 31 9.64 9.67 13.57
N SER A 32 9.31 10.97 13.56
CA SER A 32 9.42 11.81 12.36
C SER A 32 10.88 12.04 11.95
N ARG A 33 11.80 12.23 12.91
CA ARG A 33 13.24 12.43 12.65
C ARG A 33 13.92 11.26 11.94
N PHE A 34 13.41 10.04 12.09
CA PHE A 34 13.93 8.88 11.36
C PHE A 34 13.52 8.83 9.89
N SER A 35 12.65 9.74 9.43
CA SER A 35 12.22 9.79 8.03
C SER A 35 13.34 10.23 7.08
N ILE A 36 13.73 9.38 6.13
CA ILE A 36 14.69 9.76 5.07
C ILE A 36 14.06 10.53 3.90
N LEU A 37 12.72 10.49 3.77
CA LEU A 37 11.99 11.15 2.67
C LEU A 37 11.50 12.56 3.02
N GLY A 38 11.64 12.99 4.29
CA GLY A 38 11.04 14.23 4.80
C GLY A 38 9.51 14.17 4.81
N GLU A 39 8.82 15.16 5.39
CA GLU A 39 7.35 15.17 5.41
C GLU A 39 6.74 15.42 4.02
N PRO A 40 5.62 14.75 3.66
CA PRO A 40 4.94 15.02 2.40
C PRO A 40 4.56 16.49 2.28
N SER A 41 4.68 17.05 1.07
CA SER A 41 4.13 18.37 0.80
C SER A 41 2.61 18.30 0.88
N THR A 42 2.00 19.25 1.60
CA THR A 42 0.55 19.47 1.66
C THR A 42 0.01 20.15 0.39
N SER A 43 0.84 20.28 -0.65
CA SER A 43 0.57 21.10 -1.83
C SER A 43 -0.47 20.47 -2.75
N GLN A 44 -1.64 21.14 -2.78
CA GLN A 44 -2.73 21.16 -3.74
C GLN A 44 -3.37 19.82 -4.08
N ASP A 45 -4.72 19.82 -4.08
CA ASP A 45 -5.49 18.77 -4.72
C ASP A 45 -4.87 18.45 -6.06
N PRO A 46 -4.60 17.16 -6.34
CA PRO A 46 -4.13 16.75 -7.65
C PRO A 46 -4.92 17.44 -8.74
N LEU A 47 -4.23 18.08 -9.68
CA LEU A 47 -4.85 18.39 -10.96
C LEU A 47 -5.52 17.10 -11.46
N PRO A 48 -6.82 17.12 -11.82
CA PRO A 48 -7.53 15.91 -12.19
C PRO A 48 -6.83 15.25 -13.37
N CYS A 49 -6.13 14.14 -13.13
CA CYS A 49 -5.61 13.32 -14.21
C CYS A 49 -6.71 12.33 -14.61
N VAL A 50 -7.24 12.51 -15.81
CA VAL A 50 -8.29 11.64 -16.36
C VAL A 50 -7.65 10.68 -17.35
N ILE A 51 -7.50 9.43 -16.92
CA ILE A 51 -7.18 8.32 -17.81
C ILE A 51 -8.47 7.52 -18.00
N LYS A 52 -8.91 7.38 -19.26
CA LYS A 52 -10.15 6.66 -19.60
C LYS A 52 -10.17 5.27 -18.97
N SER A 53 -11.28 4.93 -18.31
CA SER A 53 -11.50 3.65 -17.64
C SER A 53 -10.53 3.34 -16.48
N VAL A 54 -9.87 4.35 -15.90
CA VAL A 54 -9.00 4.21 -14.73
C VAL A 54 -9.60 4.97 -13.56
N LYS A 55 -9.58 4.36 -12.36
CA LYS A 55 -10.02 5.02 -11.13
C LYS A 55 -9.17 6.26 -10.83
N PRO A 56 -9.74 7.35 -10.29
CA PRO A 56 -9.01 8.61 -10.06
C PRO A 56 -7.67 8.46 -9.36
N LYS A 57 -7.62 7.69 -8.26
CA LYS A 57 -6.37 7.41 -7.53
C LYS A 57 -5.28 6.80 -8.43
N LYS A 58 -5.63 5.78 -9.21
CA LYS A 58 -4.68 5.10 -10.09
C LYS A 58 -4.25 6.00 -11.25
N ALA A 59 -5.16 6.85 -11.77
CA ALA A 59 -4.83 7.81 -12.80
C ALA A 59 -3.82 8.86 -12.29
N TYR A 60 -4.01 9.34 -11.07
CA TYR A 60 -3.05 10.21 -10.39
C TYR A 60 -1.68 9.54 -10.23
N GLU A 61 -1.62 8.32 -9.70
CA GLU A 61 -0.37 7.57 -9.51
C GLU A 61 0.40 7.42 -10.84
N ILE A 62 -0.29 7.03 -11.92
CA ILE A 62 0.30 6.92 -13.26
C ILE A 62 0.86 8.27 -13.72
N SER A 63 0.08 9.35 -13.60
CA SER A 63 0.49 10.68 -14.02
C SER A 63 1.77 11.11 -13.34
N ARG A 64 1.82 11.01 -12.01
CA ARG A 64 2.97 11.46 -11.21
C ARG A 64 4.20 10.61 -11.46
N PHE A 65 4.01 9.30 -11.63
CA PHE A 65 5.11 8.41 -11.99
C PHE A 65 5.73 8.82 -13.33
N VAL A 66 4.89 9.03 -14.34
CA VAL A 66 5.33 9.44 -15.68
C VAL A 66 6.02 10.81 -15.64
N ASP A 67 5.44 11.78 -14.92
CA ASP A 67 6.01 13.13 -14.77
C ASP A 67 7.38 13.10 -14.08
N GLY A 68 7.56 12.24 -13.08
CA GLY A 68 8.83 12.08 -12.37
C GLY A 68 9.89 11.31 -13.16
N VAL A 69 9.50 10.28 -13.91
CA VAL A 69 10.43 9.37 -14.60
C VAL A 69 10.83 9.87 -15.98
N ARG A 70 9.95 10.57 -16.71
CA ARG A 70 10.25 11.03 -18.08
C ARG A 70 11.49 11.94 -18.17
N PRO A 71 11.70 12.94 -17.29
CA PRO A 71 12.92 13.73 -17.32
C PRO A 71 14.19 12.88 -17.15
N LEU A 72 14.11 11.81 -16.37
CA LEU A 72 15.20 10.83 -16.21
C LEU A 72 15.38 10.01 -17.48
N CYS A 73 14.29 9.58 -18.14
CA CYS A 73 14.38 8.92 -19.45
C CYS A 73 15.13 9.78 -20.47
N SER A 74 14.77 11.06 -20.60
CA SER A 74 15.46 12.00 -21.50
C SER A 74 16.92 12.20 -21.12
N LYS A 75 17.21 12.38 -19.82
CA LYS A 75 18.57 12.56 -19.29
C LYS A 75 19.48 11.37 -19.60
N HIS A 76 18.97 10.15 -19.49
CA HIS A 76 19.74 8.93 -19.70
C HIS A 76 19.69 8.39 -21.13
N GLY A 77 18.95 9.05 -22.04
CA GLY A 77 18.78 8.62 -23.43
C GLY A 77 18.02 7.31 -23.55
N ILE A 78 17.05 7.07 -22.67
CA ILE A 78 16.20 5.88 -22.68
C ILE A 78 15.35 5.88 -23.95
N ALA A 79 15.34 4.74 -24.65
CA ALA A 79 14.48 4.50 -25.82
C ALA A 79 13.58 3.27 -25.63
N ARG A 80 13.76 2.49 -24.56
CA ARG A 80 12.95 1.33 -24.23
C ARG A 80 12.49 1.37 -22.77
N ILE A 81 11.24 0.98 -22.52
CA ILE A 81 10.67 0.88 -21.18
C ILE A 81 10.12 -0.54 -20.97
N VAL A 82 10.59 -1.19 -19.92
CA VAL A 82 10.09 -2.48 -19.46
C VAL A 82 9.33 -2.27 -18.16
N ASP A 83 8.00 -2.41 -18.19
CA ASP A 83 7.11 -2.26 -17.03
C ASP A 83 6.81 -3.63 -16.39
N ILE A 84 7.26 -3.80 -15.15
CA ILE A 84 7.09 -5.04 -14.38
C ILE A 84 5.84 -4.96 -13.51
N GLY A 85 4.90 -5.88 -13.75
CA GLY A 85 3.56 -5.82 -13.16
C GLY A 85 2.66 -4.82 -13.89
N CYS A 86 2.73 -4.80 -15.22
CA CYS A 86 2.10 -3.76 -16.04
C CYS A 86 0.56 -3.82 -16.03
N GLY A 87 -0.04 -4.91 -15.55
CA GLY A 87 -1.46 -5.19 -15.68
C GLY A 87 -1.87 -5.14 -17.15
N ILE A 88 -2.86 -4.29 -17.45
CA ILE A 88 -3.35 -4.07 -18.82
C ILE A 88 -2.62 -2.93 -19.55
N GLY A 89 -1.48 -2.45 -19.05
CA GLY A 89 -0.58 -1.52 -19.75
C GLY A 89 -0.94 -0.03 -19.67
N HIS A 90 -1.64 0.42 -18.61
CA HIS A 90 -1.99 1.85 -18.50
C HIS A 90 -0.78 2.77 -18.35
N LEU A 91 0.25 2.35 -17.60
CA LEU A 91 1.46 3.14 -17.38
C LEU A 91 2.23 3.32 -18.70
N LEU A 92 2.48 2.22 -19.41
CA LEU A 92 3.15 2.23 -20.72
C LEU A 92 2.43 3.11 -21.75
N ARG A 93 1.09 3.02 -21.83
CA ARG A 93 0.31 3.93 -22.70
C ARG A 93 0.47 5.40 -22.32
N ALA A 94 0.55 5.71 -21.03
CA ALA A 94 0.77 7.08 -20.56
C ALA A 94 2.18 7.59 -20.89
N PHE A 95 3.20 6.72 -20.94
CA PHE A 95 4.52 7.09 -21.46
C PHE A 95 4.46 7.49 -22.94
N ASN A 96 3.77 6.71 -23.77
CA ASN A 96 3.65 6.95 -25.22
C ASN A 96 2.83 8.21 -25.56
N ALA A 97 1.76 8.46 -24.80
CA ALA A 97 0.83 9.58 -25.04
C ALA A 97 1.46 10.98 -24.94
N SER A 98 2.66 11.11 -24.39
CA SER A 98 3.31 12.42 -24.22
C SER A 98 4.39 12.71 -25.26
N GLY A 99 4.37 12.02 -26.40
CA GLY A 99 5.12 12.40 -27.60
C GLY A 99 6.55 11.86 -27.71
N SER A 100 6.97 10.95 -26.84
CA SER A 100 8.21 10.18 -26.98
C SER A 100 7.88 8.76 -27.43
N ALA A 101 8.42 8.35 -28.58
CA ALA A 101 8.30 6.98 -29.05
C ALA A 101 9.29 6.10 -28.28
N PHE A 102 8.77 5.26 -27.39
CA PHE A 102 9.54 4.24 -26.70
C PHE A 102 9.22 2.86 -27.29
N GLU A 103 10.18 1.96 -27.31
CA GLU A 103 9.89 0.52 -27.35
C GLU A 103 9.29 0.12 -26.00
N LEU A 104 8.05 -0.39 -25.99
CA LEU A 104 7.30 -0.66 -24.76
C LEU A 104 7.11 -2.15 -24.56
N VAL A 105 7.58 -2.66 -23.41
CA VAL A 105 7.40 -4.06 -23.00
C VAL A 105 6.69 -4.13 -21.65
N GLY A 106 5.59 -4.87 -21.60
CA GLY A 106 4.81 -5.10 -20.39
C GLY A 106 4.94 -6.53 -19.90
N ILE A 107 5.45 -6.72 -18.68
CA ILE A 107 5.55 -8.02 -18.02
C ILE A 107 4.40 -8.17 -17.02
N GLU A 108 3.60 -9.22 -17.18
CA GLU A 108 2.44 -9.47 -16.33
C GLU A 108 2.20 -10.98 -16.13
N CYS A 109 1.98 -11.41 -14.89
CA CYS A 109 1.79 -12.83 -14.58
C CYS A 109 0.35 -13.30 -14.83
N ASN A 110 -0.63 -12.40 -14.77
CA ASN A 110 -2.03 -12.73 -15.04
C ASN A 110 -2.31 -12.79 -16.55
N VAL A 111 -2.64 -13.99 -17.04
CA VAL A 111 -2.92 -14.26 -18.47
C VAL A 111 -4.08 -13.41 -19.00
N ASP A 112 -5.12 -13.16 -18.20
CA ASP A 112 -6.29 -12.39 -18.65
C ASP A 112 -5.98 -10.90 -18.75
N PHE A 113 -5.13 -10.36 -17.88
CA PHE A 113 -4.60 -9.01 -18.02
C PHE A 113 -3.71 -8.87 -19.26
N VAL A 114 -2.85 -9.85 -19.55
CA VAL A 114 -2.06 -9.88 -20.79
C VAL A 114 -2.97 -9.89 -22.02
N LYS A 115 -3.97 -10.78 -22.06
CA LYS A 115 -4.95 -10.85 -23.17
C LYS A 115 -5.70 -9.52 -23.33
N THR A 116 -6.12 -8.92 -22.22
CA THR A 116 -6.84 -7.63 -22.24
C THR A 116 -5.92 -6.51 -22.71
N GLY A 117 -4.68 -6.46 -22.23
CA GLY A 117 -3.67 -5.49 -22.64
C GLY A 117 -3.39 -5.53 -24.14
N LYS A 118 -3.18 -6.73 -24.70
CA LYS A 118 -2.99 -6.94 -26.16
C LYS A 118 -4.18 -6.47 -26.99
N LYS A 119 -5.41 -6.58 -26.47
CA LYS A 119 -6.61 -6.03 -27.16
C LYS A 119 -6.69 -4.51 -27.09
N MET A 120 -6.00 -3.87 -26.15
CA MET A 120 -6.07 -2.44 -25.91
C MET A 120 -4.96 -1.64 -26.59
N SER A 121 -3.85 -2.29 -26.98
CA SER A 121 -2.69 -1.61 -27.58
C SER A 121 -1.85 -2.61 -28.35
N ASP A 122 -1.61 -2.30 -29.62
CA ASP A 122 -0.70 -3.06 -30.49
C ASP A 122 0.76 -2.58 -30.36
N ASP A 123 0.98 -1.39 -29.80
CA ASP A 123 2.31 -0.78 -29.62
C ASP A 123 3.10 -1.31 -28.41
N ILE A 124 2.49 -2.20 -27.61
CA ILE A 124 3.11 -2.77 -26.40
C ILE A 124 3.31 -4.26 -26.60
N GLU A 125 4.55 -4.72 -26.45
CA GLU A 125 4.84 -6.14 -26.34
C GLU A 125 4.46 -6.63 -24.95
N PHE A 126 3.41 -7.46 -24.85
CA PHE A 126 3.03 -8.10 -23.58
C PHE A 126 3.60 -9.52 -23.46
N ILE A 127 4.36 -9.75 -22.39
CA ILE A 127 4.98 -11.03 -22.05
C ILE A 127 4.34 -11.57 -20.76
N ASN A 128 3.85 -12.81 -20.80
CA ASN A 128 3.20 -13.44 -19.66
C ASN A 128 4.21 -14.22 -18.80
N VAL A 129 4.73 -13.60 -17.74
CA VAL A 129 5.73 -14.18 -16.84
C VAL A 129 5.50 -13.68 -15.42
N LEU A 130 5.67 -14.58 -14.43
CA LEU A 130 5.86 -14.20 -13.04
C LEU A 130 7.34 -14.02 -12.77
N LEU A 131 7.79 -12.76 -12.69
CA LEU A 131 9.18 -12.48 -12.32
C LEU A 131 9.38 -12.64 -10.82
N SER A 132 10.44 -13.37 -10.46
CA SER A 132 10.88 -13.62 -9.09
C SER A 132 12.35 -14.01 -9.08
N LYS A 133 12.91 -14.21 -7.88
CA LYS A 133 14.27 -14.72 -7.70
C LYS A 133 14.52 -16.07 -8.38
N ASP A 134 13.45 -16.86 -8.59
CA ASP A 134 13.50 -18.20 -9.18
C ASP A 134 13.27 -18.16 -10.71
N THR A 135 13.15 -16.98 -11.32
CA THR A 135 13.01 -16.86 -12.78
C THR A 135 14.29 -17.35 -13.47
N PRO A 136 14.19 -18.31 -14.42
CA PRO A 136 15.35 -18.81 -15.16
C PRO A 136 16.07 -17.71 -15.95
N GLN A 137 17.40 -17.83 -16.07
CA GLN A 137 18.22 -16.87 -16.82
C GLN A 137 17.75 -16.71 -18.27
N GLU A 138 17.30 -17.79 -18.92
CA GLU A 138 16.79 -17.76 -20.29
C GLU A 138 15.57 -16.83 -20.46
N GLU A 139 14.68 -16.78 -19.47
CA GLU A 139 13.53 -15.86 -19.48
C GLU A 139 13.97 -14.42 -19.22
N LEU A 140 14.97 -14.20 -18.36
CA LEU A 140 15.58 -12.88 -18.18
C LEU A 140 16.25 -12.39 -19.47
N ASP A 141 17.00 -13.26 -20.15
CA ASP A 141 17.67 -12.96 -21.41
C ASP A 141 16.65 -12.68 -22.52
N ARG A 142 15.49 -13.36 -22.52
CA ARG A 142 14.39 -13.06 -23.42
C ARG A 142 13.78 -11.67 -23.19
N ILE A 143 13.64 -11.24 -21.93
CA ILE A 143 13.01 -9.96 -21.59
C ILE A 143 14.01 -8.79 -21.77
N PHE A 144 15.25 -8.98 -21.36
CA PHE A 144 16.26 -7.93 -21.24
C PHE A 144 17.33 -7.98 -22.34
N GLY A 145 17.50 -9.09 -23.04
CA GLY A 145 18.53 -9.31 -24.06
C GLY A 145 18.23 -8.88 -25.51
N PRO A 146 16.99 -8.76 -26.03
CA PRO A 146 16.79 -8.54 -27.47
C PRO A 146 17.09 -7.13 -28.01
N SER A 147 16.96 -6.08 -27.18
CA SER A 147 16.99 -4.68 -27.65
C SER A 147 18.24 -3.92 -27.22
N GLU A 148 19.03 -3.42 -28.19
CA GLU A 148 20.23 -2.61 -27.93
C GLU A 148 19.93 -1.19 -27.39
N HIS A 149 18.65 -0.84 -27.24
CA HIS A 149 18.25 0.44 -26.67
C HIS A 149 18.57 0.53 -25.18
N LYS A 150 18.95 1.75 -24.76
CA LYS A 150 18.98 2.08 -23.33
C LYS A 150 17.59 1.91 -22.75
N THR A 151 17.51 1.07 -21.74
CA THR A 151 16.26 0.54 -21.19
C THR A 151 16.05 1.04 -19.77
N ALA A 152 14.87 1.59 -19.50
CA ALA A 152 14.40 1.81 -18.15
C ALA A 152 13.56 0.62 -17.68
N ILE A 153 13.84 0.14 -16.47
CA ILE A 153 12.99 -0.82 -15.77
C ILE A 153 12.06 -0.01 -14.87
N VAL A 154 10.76 -0.17 -15.04
CA VAL A 154 9.76 0.55 -14.26
C VAL A 154 8.82 -0.42 -13.54
N SER A 155 8.34 -0.03 -12.36
CA SER A 155 7.26 -0.73 -11.67
C SER A 155 6.51 0.22 -10.75
N LEU A 156 5.26 0.54 -11.10
CA LEU A 156 4.41 1.40 -10.27
C LEU A 156 3.95 0.70 -8.98
N HIS A 157 3.91 -0.63 -9.00
CA HIS A 157 3.50 -1.46 -7.88
C HIS A 157 4.50 -2.62 -7.69
N GLY A 158 5.78 -2.28 -7.52
CA GLY A 158 6.86 -3.22 -7.21
C GLY A 158 6.80 -3.68 -5.75
N CYS A 159 5.69 -4.26 -5.31
CA CYS A 159 5.37 -4.43 -3.89
C CYS A 159 5.85 -5.80 -3.35
N GLY A 160 6.11 -5.88 -2.04
CA GLY A 160 6.64 -7.10 -1.41
C GLY A 160 8.02 -7.51 -1.96
N ASP A 161 8.20 -8.81 -2.23
CA ASP A 161 9.45 -9.41 -2.69
C ASP A 161 9.89 -8.96 -4.08
N LEU A 162 8.98 -8.35 -4.85
CA LEU A 162 9.30 -7.84 -6.17
C LEU A 162 10.30 -6.68 -6.13
N GLN A 163 10.20 -5.77 -5.14
CA GLN A 163 11.13 -4.65 -5.04
C GLN A 163 12.60 -5.07 -4.84
N PRO A 164 12.95 -5.88 -3.81
CA PRO A 164 14.32 -6.31 -3.60
C PRO A 164 14.84 -7.14 -4.79
N PHE A 165 13.98 -7.98 -5.39
CA PHE A 165 14.34 -8.69 -6.62
C PHE A 165 14.70 -7.74 -7.78
N LEU A 166 13.90 -6.70 -8.04
CA LEU A 166 14.17 -5.74 -9.11
C LEU A 166 15.46 -4.94 -8.86
N ILE A 167 15.72 -4.57 -7.61
CA ILE A 167 16.97 -3.92 -7.22
C ILE A 167 18.15 -4.86 -7.49
N GLU A 168 18.06 -6.10 -7.04
CA GLU A 168 19.13 -7.07 -7.24
C GLU A 168 19.36 -7.36 -8.73
N LEU A 169 18.31 -7.58 -9.50
CA LEU A 169 18.37 -7.76 -10.96
C LEU A 169 19.05 -6.57 -11.62
N PHE A 170 18.64 -5.34 -11.28
CA PHE A 170 19.22 -4.12 -11.82
C PHE A 170 20.73 -4.04 -11.59
N THR A 171 21.21 -4.46 -10.41
CA THR A 171 22.65 -4.47 -10.11
C THR A 171 23.48 -5.50 -10.90
N ARG A 172 22.82 -6.49 -11.51
CA ARG A 172 23.47 -7.51 -12.35
C ARG A 172 23.44 -7.15 -13.83
N LEU A 173 22.59 -6.20 -14.24
CA LEU A 173 22.43 -5.81 -15.63
C LEU A 173 23.51 -4.78 -16.06
N PRO A 174 23.95 -4.79 -17.34
CA PRO A 174 24.96 -3.84 -17.82
C PRO A 174 24.44 -2.39 -17.75
N ARG A 175 25.14 -1.53 -17.01
CA ARG A 175 24.72 -0.15 -16.72
C ARG A 175 24.59 0.74 -17.96
N GLU A 176 25.40 0.50 -18.98
CA GLU A 176 25.38 1.23 -20.25
C GLU A 176 24.05 1.01 -20.99
N ARG A 177 23.45 -0.17 -20.79
CA ARG A 177 22.17 -0.59 -21.39
C ARG A 177 20.99 -0.39 -20.45
N PHE A 178 21.18 -0.52 -19.14
CA PHE A 178 20.15 -0.36 -18.11
C PHE A 178 20.52 0.75 -17.13
N PRO A 179 20.46 2.03 -17.52
CA PRO A 179 20.90 3.12 -16.66
C PRO A 179 19.82 3.61 -15.69
N LEU A 180 18.59 3.06 -15.72
CA LEU A 180 17.47 3.56 -14.93
C LEU A 180 16.56 2.44 -14.40
N LEU A 181 16.40 2.39 -13.08
CA LEU A 181 15.34 1.67 -12.37
C LEU A 181 14.43 2.68 -11.68
N ALA A 182 13.13 2.62 -11.93
CA ALA A 182 12.12 3.38 -11.20
C ALA A 182 11.07 2.42 -10.64
N THR A 183 11.12 2.17 -9.33
CA THR A 183 10.20 1.23 -8.66
C THR A 183 9.59 1.83 -7.42
N ILE A 184 8.27 1.66 -7.25
CA ILE A 184 7.52 2.10 -6.08
C ILE A 184 6.96 0.87 -5.36
N ALA A 185 7.31 0.71 -4.09
CA ALA A 185 6.67 -0.27 -3.22
C ALA A 185 5.38 0.33 -2.64
N CYS A 186 4.24 -0.08 -3.19
CA CYS A 186 2.91 0.31 -2.72
C CYS A 186 2.49 -0.35 -1.39
N CYS A 187 3.12 -1.46 -1.02
CA CYS A 187 2.88 -2.19 0.22
C CYS A 187 4.01 -3.18 0.51
N TYR A 188 4.25 -3.48 1.79
CA TYR A 188 5.21 -4.53 2.20
C TYR A 188 4.55 -5.73 2.90
N HIS A 189 3.23 -5.71 3.14
CA HIS A 189 2.53 -6.74 3.94
C HIS A 189 2.62 -8.19 3.41
N LYS A 190 3.04 -8.38 2.15
CA LYS A 190 3.30 -9.69 1.53
C LYS A 190 4.78 -10.01 1.37
N MET A 191 5.65 -9.16 1.88
CA MET A 191 7.09 -9.40 1.85
C MET A 191 7.41 -10.59 2.75
N SER A 192 8.20 -11.51 2.22
CA SER A 192 8.73 -12.65 2.95
C SER A 192 9.82 -12.20 3.93
N PRO A 193 10.03 -12.90 5.06
CA PRO A 193 11.11 -12.61 6.00
C PRO A 193 12.49 -12.62 5.33
N GLU A 194 12.67 -13.42 4.27
CA GLU A 194 13.94 -13.50 3.53
C GLU A 194 14.20 -12.25 2.66
N SER A 195 13.19 -11.40 2.47
CA SER A 195 13.26 -10.21 1.63
C SER A 195 13.50 -8.92 2.42
N PHE A 196 13.56 -8.99 3.75
CA PHE A 196 14.02 -7.91 4.61
C PHE A 196 14.67 -8.46 5.89
N PRO A 197 15.87 -7.99 6.27
CA PRO A 197 16.71 -7.06 5.51
C PRO A 197 17.33 -7.73 4.27
N MET A 198 17.61 -6.96 3.20
CA MET A 198 18.43 -7.45 2.08
C MET A 198 19.85 -7.80 2.53
N LYS A 199 20.34 -7.13 3.58
CA LYS A 199 21.56 -7.51 4.28
C LYS A 199 21.26 -8.11 5.64
N ARG A 200 21.74 -9.34 5.90
CA ARG A 200 21.65 -10.01 7.20
C ARG A 200 22.46 -9.37 8.34
N GLU A 201 22.86 -8.10 8.21
CA GLU A 201 23.52 -7.34 9.27
C GLU A 201 22.53 -6.84 10.33
N LEU A 202 21.24 -6.75 9.99
CA LEU A 202 20.17 -6.49 10.96
C LEU A 202 19.60 -7.82 11.46
N ASP A 203 19.82 -8.14 12.74
CA ASP A 203 19.33 -9.36 13.39
C ASP A 203 17.89 -9.17 13.94
N PHE A 204 16.96 -8.76 13.07
CA PHE A 204 15.55 -8.72 13.41
C PHE A 204 14.65 -8.81 12.17
N GLU A 205 13.44 -9.31 12.38
CA GLU A 205 12.41 -9.42 11.35
C GLU A 205 11.29 -8.40 11.59
N LEU A 206 10.70 -7.89 10.51
CA LEU A 206 9.51 -7.06 10.59
C LEU A 206 8.25 -7.93 10.47
N GLY A 207 7.46 -7.96 11.54
CA GLY A 207 6.15 -8.60 11.50
C GLY A 207 5.20 -7.93 10.50
N LYS A 208 4.18 -8.67 10.04
CA LYS A 208 3.14 -8.17 9.11
C LYS A 208 2.54 -6.81 9.50
N PRO A 209 2.25 -6.51 10.79
CA PRO A 209 1.77 -5.18 11.18
C PRO A 209 2.77 -4.06 10.85
N ALA A 210 4.06 -4.26 11.14
CA ALA A 210 5.09 -3.26 10.83
C ALA A 210 5.24 -3.06 9.32
N LEU A 211 5.21 -4.14 8.54
CA LEU A 211 5.25 -4.09 7.08
C LEU A 211 4.03 -3.39 6.47
N ARG A 212 2.85 -3.57 7.05
CA ARG A 212 1.65 -2.81 6.66
C ARG A 212 1.84 -1.33 6.98
N LEU A 213 2.27 -1.03 8.21
CA LEU A 213 2.44 0.34 8.67
C LEU A 213 3.46 1.11 7.84
N ALA A 214 4.55 0.49 7.40
CA ALA A 214 5.57 1.13 6.56
C ALA A 214 5.04 1.75 5.25
N CYS A 215 3.90 1.30 4.72
CA CYS A 215 3.24 1.89 3.54
C CYS A 215 1.92 2.59 3.86
N GLU A 216 1.64 2.83 5.14
CA GLU A 216 0.44 3.54 5.57
C GLU A 216 0.58 5.06 5.33
N GLN A 217 -0.51 5.79 5.53
CA GLN A 217 -0.44 7.25 5.53
C GLN A 217 0.38 7.79 6.72
N ARG A 218 0.89 9.02 6.59
CA ARG A 218 1.67 9.69 7.63
C ARG A 218 0.80 10.45 8.62
N LEU A 219 1.36 10.67 9.81
CA LEU A 219 0.73 11.45 10.88
C LEU A 219 0.26 12.84 10.39
N LYS A 220 1.04 13.51 9.54
CA LYS A 220 0.71 14.83 8.96
C LYS A 220 -0.62 14.84 8.20
N LYS A 221 -1.08 13.70 7.67
CA LYS A 221 -2.38 13.61 6.99
C LYS A 221 -3.55 13.90 7.94
N LEU A 222 -3.35 13.73 9.25
CA LEU A 222 -4.38 14.03 10.23
C LEU A 222 -4.53 15.54 10.50
N GLU A 223 -3.59 16.39 10.08
CA GLU A 223 -3.75 17.87 10.18
C GLU A 223 -4.88 18.40 9.29
N ILE A 224 -5.25 17.66 8.25
CA ILE A 224 -6.32 18.05 7.31
C ILE A 224 -7.65 17.34 7.58
N TYR A 225 -7.69 16.44 8.56
CA TYR A 225 -8.92 15.69 8.87
C TYR A 225 -9.84 16.55 9.73
N GLY A 226 -11.11 16.54 9.38
CA GLY A 226 -12.16 17.07 10.23
C GLY A 226 -12.51 16.08 11.35
N GLU A 227 -13.30 16.55 12.30
CA GLU A 227 -13.82 15.71 13.38
C GLU A 227 -14.57 14.47 12.86
N GLU A 228 -15.35 14.63 11.79
CA GLU A 228 -16.08 13.54 11.14
C GLU A 228 -15.13 12.48 10.54
N ASP A 229 -13.99 12.89 9.98
CA ASP A 229 -13.00 11.96 9.43
C ASP A 229 -12.35 11.14 10.53
N HIS A 230 -12.03 11.78 11.67
CA HIS A 230 -11.50 11.10 12.84
C HIS A 230 -12.49 10.08 13.39
N GLN A 231 -13.77 10.45 13.53
CA GLN A 231 -14.82 9.53 13.98
C GLN A 231 -14.98 8.35 13.03
N LYS A 232 -15.00 8.58 11.70
CA LYS A 232 -15.07 7.51 10.70
C LYS A 232 -13.88 6.55 10.79
N GLN A 233 -12.67 7.07 10.97
CA GLN A 233 -11.46 6.25 11.07
C GLN A 233 -11.45 5.40 12.35
N ALA A 234 -11.76 6.02 13.50
CA ALA A 234 -11.93 5.36 14.79
C ALA A 234 -12.99 4.25 14.70
N PHE A 235 -14.16 4.58 14.15
CA PHE A 235 -15.26 3.64 13.97
C PHE A 235 -14.87 2.46 13.09
N ALA A 236 -14.19 2.70 11.96
CA ALA A 236 -13.75 1.65 11.06
C ALA A 236 -12.77 0.67 11.74
N LEU A 237 -11.89 1.15 12.62
CA LEU A 237 -10.96 0.29 13.34
C LEU A 237 -11.64 -0.49 14.46
N ILE A 238 -12.42 0.18 15.32
CA ILE A 238 -13.07 -0.47 16.47
C ILE A 238 -14.12 -1.48 16.00
N SER A 239 -14.92 -1.14 14.98
CA SER A 239 -15.93 -2.07 14.43
C SER A 239 -15.29 -3.34 13.87
N LYS A 240 -14.14 -3.23 13.20
CA LYS A 240 -13.38 -4.40 12.73
C LYS A 240 -12.94 -5.29 13.90
N GLY A 241 -12.44 -4.69 14.98
CA GLY A 241 -12.07 -5.41 16.20
C GLY A 241 -13.25 -6.13 16.85
N ILE A 242 -14.38 -5.43 17.02
CA ILE A 242 -15.62 -6.01 17.57
C ILE A 242 -16.11 -7.19 16.72
N VAL A 243 -16.08 -7.06 15.39
CA VAL A 243 -16.50 -8.14 14.48
C VAL A 243 -15.59 -9.36 14.59
N GLU A 244 -14.27 -9.15 14.69
CA GLU A 244 -13.30 -10.23 14.89
C GLU A 244 -13.54 -10.95 16.23
N CYS A 245 -13.66 -10.20 17.33
CA CYS A 245 -13.98 -10.76 18.65
C CYS A 245 -15.34 -11.47 18.66
N PHE A 246 -16.33 -10.95 17.95
CA PHE A 246 -17.66 -11.56 17.85
C PHE A 246 -17.61 -12.90 17.14
N TYR A 247 -16.94 -12.99 15.99
CA TYR A 247 -16.81 -14.26 15.28
C TYR A 247 -16.03 -15.29 16.09
N GLU A 248 -14.98 -14.89 16.79
CA GLU A 248 -14.26 -15.77 17.71
C GLU A 248 -15.15 -16.26 18.86
N ARG A 249 -15.89 -15.36 19.52
CA ARG A 249 -16.83 -15.68 20.61
C ARG A 249 -17.95 -16.63 20.17
N MET A 250 -18.41 -16.49 18.93
CA MET A 250 -19.43 -17.35 18.34
C MET A 250 -18.86 -18.66 17.75
N GLY A 251 -17.54 -18.87 17.78
CA GLY A 251 -16.89 -20.05 17.23
C GLY A 251 -16.97 -20.15 15.70
N ILE A 252 -17.03 -19.01 15.01
CA ILE A 252 -17.22 -18.93 13.56
C ILE A 252 -15.87 -18.87 12.87
N ASP A 253 -15.54 -19.92 12.12
CA ASP A 253 -14.35 -19.95 11.28
C ASP A 253 -14.52 -19.04 10.06
N ILE A 254 -13.79 -17.92 10.09
CA ILE A 254 -13.74 -16.94 8.99
C ILE A 254 -12.53 -17.12 8.07
N THR A 255 -11.63 -18.07 8.34
CA THR A 255 -10.37 -18.23 7.58
C THR A 255 -10.59 -18.64 6.12
N SER A 256 -11.63 -19.44 5.88
CA SER A 256 -12.06 -19.89 4.55
C SER A 256 -13.02 -18.91 3.85
N LYS A 257 -13.51 -17.89 4.55
CA LYS A 257 -14.53 -16.98 4.03
C LYS A 257 -13.91 -15.94 3.08
N PRO A 258 -14.66 -15.48 2.06
CA PRO A 258 -14.20 -14.40 1.20
C PRO A 258 -13.86 -13.14 2.01
N ARG A 259 -12.89 -12.35 1.56
CA ARG A 259 -12.50 -11.08 2.22
C ARG A 259 -13.68 -10.13 2.46
N GLY A 260 -14.69 -10.16 1.59
CA GLY A 260 -15.91 -9.36 1.73
C GLY A 260 -16.79 -9.79 2.91
N PHE A 261 -16.65 -11.00 3.44
CA PHE A 261 -17.51 -11.53 4.51
C PHE A 261 -17.41 -10.73 5.81
N CYS A 262 -16.19 -10.37 6.21
CA CYS A 262 -15.91 -9.56 7.40
C CYS A 262 -15.73 -8.06 7.09
N ARG A 263 -16.04 -7.62 5.86
CA ARG A 263 -15.84 -6.23 5.41
C ARG A 263 -17.13 -5.67 4.82
N ASN A 264 -17.21 -4.36 4.69
CA ASN A 264 -18.38 -3.68 4.13
C ASN A 264 -19.67 -4.15 4.82
N LEU A 265 -19.66 -4.13 6.15
CA LEU A 265 -20.76 -4.62 6.99
C LEU A 265 -21.78 -3.51 7.29
N GLY A 266 -21.41 -2.25 7.11
CA GLY A 266 -22.24 -1.10 7.42
C GLY A 266 -21.38 0.07 7.88
N GLU A 267 -22.01 1.23 8.01
CA GLU A 267 -21.40 2.46 8.52
C GLU A 267 -21.79 2.74 9.99
N ASP A 268 -22.63 1.89 10.56
CA ASP A 268 -23.12 1.98 11.94
C ASP A 268 -23.31 0.59 12.55
N ILE A 269 -23.38 0.53 13.89
CA ILE A 269 -23.47 -0.71 14.67
C ILE A 269 -24.73 -1.54 14.32
N PRO A 270 -25.96 -0.97 14.30
CA PRO A 270 -27.15 -1.70 13.86
C PRO A 270 -27.01 -2.36 12.48
N THR A 271 -26.50 -1.63 11.50
CA THR A 271 -26.31 -2.11 10.13
C THR A 271 -25.27 -3.23 10.08
N ILE A 272 -24.18 -3.11 10.83
CA ILE A 272 -23.16 -4.15 10.96
C ILE A 272 -23.78 -5.44 11.50
N LEU A 273 -24.53 -5.36 12.60
CA LEU A 273 -25.16 -6.53 13.21
C LEU A 273 -26.19 -7.16 12.27
N ALA A 274 -27.04 -6.36 11.64
CA ALA A 274 -28.01 -6.85 10.66
C ALA A 274 -27.33 -7.60 9.50
N THR A 275 -26.22 -7.06 9.00
CA THR A 275 -25.44 -7.69 7.92
C THR A 275 -24.77 -8.97 8.38
N ILE A 276 -24.25 -9.03 9.61
CA ILE A 276 -23.68 -10.25 10.19
C ILE A 276 -24.74 -11.34 10.29
N LEU A 277 -25.91 -11.04 10.85
CA LEU A 277 -27.02 -12.00 10.98
C LEU A 277 -27.43 -12.54 9.60
N ALA A 278 -27.56 -11.66 8.60
CA ALA A 278 -27.93 -12.04 7.25
C ALA A 278 -26.86 -12.91 6.57
N ARG A 279 -25.57 -12.57 6.71
CA ARG A 279 -24.46 -13.31 6.07
C ARG A 279 -24.19 -14.68 6.70
N ASN A 280 -24.65 -14.90 7.92
CA ASN A 280 -24.50 -16.17 8.63
C ASN A 280 -25.80 -16.99 8.62
N ASP A 281 -26.81 -16.59 7.84
CA ASP A 281 -28.10 -17.29 7.71
C ASP A 281 -28.75 -17.60 9.09
N VAL A 282 -28.64 -16.67 10.04
CA VAL A 282 -29.06 -16.88 11.44
C VAL A 282 -30.59 -16.98 11.53
N PRO A 283 -31.16 -18.08 12.07
CA PRO A 283 -32.59 -18.22 12.25
C PRO A 283 -33.17 -17.17 13.20
N GLU A 284 -34.45 -16.80 13.01
CA GLU A 284 -35.14 -15.83 13.86
C GLU A 284 -35.16 -16.25 15.35
N THR A 285 -35.22 -17.57 15.60
CA THR A 285 -35.16 -18.16 16.94
C THR A 285 -33.83 -17.92 17.66
N GLU A 286 -32.73 -17.72 16.92
CA GLU A 286 -31.38 -17.51 17.46
C GLU A 286 -30.95 -16.05 17.42
N ALA A 287 -31.65 -15.21 16.66
CA ALA A 287 -31.31 -13.80 16.47
C ALA A 287 -31.21 -13.03 17.79
N ALA A 288 -32.06 -13.35 18.79
CA ALA A 288 -32.01 -12.73 20.11
C ALA A 288 -30.69 -13.03 20.84
N THR A 289 -30.23 -14.29 20.79
CA THR A 289 -28.97 -14.74 21.40
C THR A 289 -27.77 -14.05 20.76
N TRP A 290 -27.74 -13.98 19.42
CA TRP A 290 -26.66 -13.30 18.69
C TRP A 290 -26.62 -11.80 18.98
N LYS A 291 -27.78 -11.14 19.01
CA LYS A 291 -27.89 -9.72 19.38
C LYS A 291 -27.38 -9.47 20.79
N ALA A 292 -27.76 -10.32 21.75
CA ALA A 292 -27.29 -10.22 23.13
C ALA A 292 -25.77 -10.40 23.23
N ALA A 293 -25.20 -11.39 22.55
CA ALA A 293 -23.76 -11.63 22.52
C ALA A 293 -22.98 -10.45 21.88
N PHE A 294 -23.50 -9.88 20.80
CA PHE A 294 -22.90 -8.72 20.14
C PHE A 294 -22.96 -7.47 21.02
N ASN A 295 -24.10 -7.20 21.65
CA ASN A 295 -24.25 -6.06 22.56
C ASN A 295 -23.37 -6.20 23.81
N ALA A 296 -23.25 -7.41 24.37
CA ALA A 296 -22.36 -7.67 25.48
C ALA A 296 -20.88 -7.35 25.13
N LEU A 297 -20.45 -7.64 23.90
CA LEU A 297 -19.12 -7.24 23.41
C LEU A 297 -18.95 -5.72 23.31
N LEU A 298 -19.99 -5.01 22.87
CA LEU A 298 -19.94 -3.54 22.80
C LEU A 298 -19.82 -2.92 24.19
N GLU A 299 -20.52 -3.48 25.18
CA GLU A 299 -20.44 -3.05 26.58
C GLU A 299 -19.07 -3.37 27.19
N GLU A 300 -18.57 -4.59 26.98
CA GLU A 300 -17.25 -5.03 27.46
C GLU A 300 -16.10 -4.16 26.92
N HIS A 301 -16.25 -3.64 25.70
CA HIS A 301 -15.25 -2.82 25.03
C HIS A 301 -15.65 -1.35 24.92
N GLU A 302 -16.62 -0.85 25.68
CA GLU A 302 -17.08 0.55 25.60
C GLU A 302 -15.91 1.53 25.73
N GLU A 303 -15.02 1.31 26.70
CA GLU A 303 -13.85 2.16 26.92
C GLU A 303 -12.86 2.14 25.74
N SER A 304 -12.82 1.06 24.96
CA SER A 304 -11.92 0.97 23.80
C SER A 304 -12.27 1.99 22.71
N PHE A 305 -13.52 2.47 22.65
CA PHE A 305 -13.94 3.53 21.74
C PHE A 305 -13.25 4.87 22.04
N ASP A 306 -12.85 5.11 23.30
CA ASP A 306 -12.16 6.33 23.71
C ASP A 306 -10.65 6.29 23.38
N PHE A 307 -10.07 5.08 23.36
CA PHE A 307 -8.63 4.89 23.14
C PHE A 307 -8.25 4.59 21.69
N VAL A 308 -9.18 4.14 20.84
CA VAL A 308 -8.88 3.67 19.48
C VAL A 308 -8.17 4.73 18.63
N GLN A 309 -8.54 6.00 18.79
CA GLN A 309 -7.92 7.09 18.03
C GLN A 309 -6.46 7.33 18.47
N HIS A 310 -6.13 7.15 19.75
CA HIS A 310 -4.75 7.21 20.23
C HIS A 310 -3.89 6.10 19.60
N PHE A 311 -4.45 4.90 19.44
CA PHE A 311 -3.76 3.80 18.78
C PHE A 311 -3.52 4.07 17.29
N ILE A 312 -4.48 4.68 16.60
CA ILE A 312 -4.31 5.13 15.20
C ILE A 312 -3.17 6.15 15.12
N ILE A 313 -3.12 7.13 16.02
CA ILE A 313 -2.08 8.16 16.04
C ILE A 313 -0.69 7.53 16.21
N LEU A 314 -0.55 6.59 17.15
CA LEU A 314 0.70 5.84 17.35
C LEU A 314 1.12 5.06 16.09
N GLN A 315 0.17 4.42 15.41
CA GLN A 315 0.43 3.72 14.15
C GLN A 315 0.97 4.65 13.06
N LEU A 316 0.33 5.80 12.89
CA LEU A 316 0.71 6.79 11.88
C LEU A 316 2.02 7.49 12.21
N ALA A 317 2.35 7.62 13.49
CA ALA A 317 3.64 8.12 13.94
C ALA A 317 4.77 7.15 13.67
N LEU A 318 4.54 5.83 13.73
CA LEU A 318 5.57 4.83 13.43
C LEU A 318 5.87 4.68 11.94
N GLN A 319 4.94 5.06 11.07
CA GLN A 319 5.08 4.86 9.63
C GLN A 319 6.40 5.40 9.05
N PRO A 320 6.84 6.65 9.32
CA PRO A 320 8.03 7.21 8.68
C PRO A 320 9.31 6.46 9.06
N ALA A 321 9.42 6.02 10.32
CA ALA A 321 10.54 5.24 10.80
C ALA A 321 10.58 3.86 10.15
N LEU A 322 9.43 3.17 10.05
CA LEU A 322 9.34 1.85 9.43
C LEU A 322 9.59 1.89 7.91
N GLU A 323 9.05 2.90 7.22
CA GLU A 323 9.32 3.13 5.80
C GLU A 323 10.82 3.39 5.57
N SER A 324 11.40 4.26 6.38
CA SER A 324 12.81 4.64 6.25
C SER A 324 13.76 3.51 6.57
N LEU A 325 13.40 2.64 7.51
CA LEU A 325 14.14 1.42 7.80
C LEU A 325 14.20 0.52 6.57
N ILE A 326 13.06 0.25 5.93
CA ILE A 326 13.00 -0.59 4.72
C ILE A 326 13.77 0.09 3.57
N LEU A 327 13.53 1.38 3.32
CA LEU A 327 14.21 2.11 2.24
C LEU A 327 15.72 2.23 2.47
N SER A 328 16.17 2.39 3.72
CA SER A 328 17.59 2.44 4.05
C SER A 328 18.25 1.10 3.77
N ASP A 329 17.62 -0.02 4.11
CA ASP A 329 18.10 -1.35 3.73
C ASP A 329 18.24 -1.47 2.20
N ARG A 330 17.25 -1.01 1.43
CA ARG A 330 17.33 -1.00 -0.05
C ARG A 330 18.48 -0.14 -0.57
N LEU A 331 18.67 1.06 -0.05
CA LEU A 331 19.71 2.01 -0.48
C LEU A 331 21.12 1.60 -0.04
N GLN A 332 21.23 0.75 0.97
CA GLN A 332 22.51 0.24 1.45
C GLN A 332 23.07 -0.90 0.60
N GLU A 333 22.34 -1.40 -0.40
CA GLU A 333 22.84 -2.35 -1.38
C GLU A 333 24.16 -1.82 -2.00
N PRO A 334 25.33 -2.40 -1.69
CA PRO A 334 26.62 -1.84 -2.05
C PRO A 334 26.77 -1.68 -3.56
N ARG A 335 26.12 -2.55 -4.34
CA ARG A 335 26.13 -2.47 -5.79
C ARG A 335 25.36 -1.26 -6.31
N LEU A 336 24.34 -0.77 -5.62
CA LEU A 336 23.69 0.51 -5.96
C LEU A 336 24.59 1.71 -5.70
N ARG A 337 25.51 1.66 -4.73
CA ARG A 337 26.45 2.78 -4.47
C ARG A 337 27.47 2.98 -5.59
N ALA A 338 27.65 1.97 -6.44
CA ALA A 338 28.49 2.06 -7.63
C ALA A 338 27.74 2.56 -8.89
N PHE A 339 26.42 2.79 -8.78
CA PHE A 339 25.54 3.19 -9.90
C PHE A 339 25.41 4.70 -10.09
#